data_AF-A0A7J2Y7C6-F1
#
_entry.id   AF-A0A7J2Y7C6-F1
#
_cell.length_a   1.000
_cell.length_b   1.000
_cell.length_c   1.000
_cell.angle_alpha   90.00
_cell.angle_beta   90.00
_cell.angle_gamma   90.00
#
_symmetry.space_group_name_H-M   'P 1'
#
loop_
_entity.id
_entity.type
_entity.pdbx_description
1 polymer ?
#
loop_
_entity_poly.entity_id
_entity_poly.type
_entity_poly.pdbx_seq_one_letter_code
_entity_poly.pdbx_strand_id
1 'polypeptide(L)'
;MDGISTVTYLSAAGALFLSGFVVLAIARQKTQKVFQKKVLLTATFLLTCAVISNVLISIYIANNIASDPQATQGAIIVSKRVQATFDYAFSIVIGAFIVVATTTGITKGKDFVRWMTTEFPNSYVFYCFIMLFALATIYVSSPTVVQVYPTIIQFEPYFLVFNGVAVATLLIYAPYRFIGHLHRIKPDSRVRRDTYLILAGISGFSIGELLFEIVLPHYGIDLRAPGFIVEMALIGLIAYAAREKSFLQGLIVPVAEKQATSRPIYQLERAQTYAVHDRDGARAFEVFKDLVTHGAQGLCITRHPPKVVAPRYGLERTPILWLSRVATEESCVAPSPPEKVGRVVEQFVSFARKPVILLDGIEYLIAHNDFPSVLALVHDLNELVGLHDAILLLPMDPAAFQEREFALIRRESNLLGPGAPPREALTMVSP
;
A
#
# COMPACT_ATOMS: atom_id res chain seq x y z
N MET A 1 9.35 -44.55 22.95
CA MET A 1 8.17 -43.88 22.35
C MET A 1 7.90 -42.49 22.96
N ASP A 2 8.43 -42.16 24.15
CA ASP A 2 8.11 -40.89 24.85
C ASP A 2 8.79 -39.61 24.31
N GLY A 3 9.89 -39.74 23.55
CA GLY A 3 10.59 -38.57 22.98
C GLY A 3 9.93 -37.98 21.73
N ILE A 4 9.19 -38.80 20.97
CA ILE A 4 8.52 -38.37 19.73
C ILE A 4 7.24 -37.59 20.06
N SER A 5 6.53 -37.97 21.12
CA SER A 5 5.33 -37.26 21.58
C SER A 5 5.69 -35.87 22.13
N THR A 6 6.70 -35.76 23.00
CA THR A 6 7.10 -34.48 23.60
C THR A 6 7.54 -33.45 22.57
N VAL A 7 8.34 -33.83 21.56
CA VAL A 7 8.75 -32.92 20.48
C VAL A 7 7.54 -32.49 19.62
N THR A 8 6.61 -33.39 19.34
CA THR A 8 5.38 -33.08 18.59
C THR A 8 4.49 -32.09 19.35
N TYR A 9 4.28 -32.28 20.65
CA TYR A 9 3.52 -31.34 21.47
C TYR A 9 4.23 -29.99 21.63
N LEU A 10 5.56 -29.98 21.76
CA LEU A 10 6.33 -28.74 21.90
C LEU A 10 6.31 -27.91 20.61
N SER A 11 6.45 -28.57 19.45
CA SER A 11 6.34 -27.92 18.14
C SER A 11 4.94 -27.39 17.87
N ALA A 12 3.90 -28.16 18.20
CA ALA A 12 2.51 -27.73 18.17
C ALA A 12 2.25 -26.49 19.04
N ALA A 13 2.73 -26.49 20.29
CA ALA A 13 2.60 -25.34 21.19
C ALA A 13 3.33 -24.10 20.64
N GLY A 14 4.54 -24.28 20.12
CA GLY A 14 5.31 -23.20 19.48
C GLY A 14 4.59 -22.63 18.25
N ALA A 15 4.01 -23.49 17.41
CA ALA A 15 3.25 -23.09 16.22
C ALA A 15 2.02 -22.25 16.57
N LEU A 16 1.25 -22.68 17.56
CA LEU A 16 0.07 -21.95 18.04
C LEU A 16 0.46 -20.62 18.68
N PHE A 17 1.51 -20.59 19.48
CA PHE A 17 2.02 -19.38 20.10
C PHE A 17 2.47 -18.35 19.06
N LEU A 18 3.27 -18.78 18.09
CA LEU A 18 3.78 -17.91 17.03
C LEU A 18 2.64 -17.36 16.15
N SER A 19 1.68 -18.22 15.77
CA SER A 19 0.50 -17.81 15.02
C SER A 19 -0.33 -16.76 15.77
N GLY A 20 -0.58 -17.00 17.07
CA GLY A 20 -1.29 -16.04 17.93
C GLY A 20 -0.54 -14.72 18.08
N PHE A 21 0.79 -14.75 18.20
CA PHE A 21 1.62 -13.56 18.27
C PHE A 21 1.54 -12.73 16.99
N VAL A 22 1.59 -13.35 15.82
CA VAL A 22 1.46 -12.67 14.52
C VAL A 22 0.08 -12.04 14.36
N VAL A 23 -1.00 -12.77 14.68
CA VAL A 23 -2.37 -12.22 14.66
C VAL A 23 -2.51 -11.03 15.60
N LEU A 24 -1.99 -11.13 16.82
CA LEU A 24 -2.04 -10.05 17.82
C LEU A 24 -1.21 -8.84 17.36
N ALA A 25 -0.04 -9.06 16.75
CA ALA A 25 0.82 -8.01 16.23
C ALA A 25 0.10 -7.22 15.12
N ILE A 26 -0.54 -7.90 14.16
CA ILE A 26 -1.33 -7.26 13.11
C ILE A 26 -2.56 -6.56 13.74
N ALA A 27 -3.27 -7.21 14.65
CA ALA A 27 -4.45 -6.64 15.30
C ALA A 27 -4.13 -5.34 16.06
N ARG A 28 -2.98 -5.26 16.72
CA ARG A 28 -2.53 -4.07 17.47
C ARG A 28 -1.91 -2.98 16.60
N GLN A 29 -1.66 -3.25 15.32
CA GLN A 29 -1.06 -2.29 14.40
C GLN A 29 -1.92 -1.03 14.24
N LYS A 30 -1.34 0.16 14.46
CA LYS A 30 -2.00 1.45 14.15
C LYS A 30 -1.78 1.78 12.67
N THR A 31 -2.86 1.99 11.91
CA THR A 31 -2.81 2.31 10.47
C THR A 31 -4.08 3.04 10.03
N GLN A 32 -3.96 3.98 9.09
CA GLN A 32 -5.12 4.63 8.45
C GLN A 32 -5.80 3.72 7.41
N LYS A 33 -5.12 2.67 6.95
CA LYS A 33 -5.62 1.71 5.97
C LYS A 33 -6.34 0.54 6.64
N VAL A 34 -7.41 0.90 7.36
CA VAL A 34 -8.20 -0.02 8.18
C VAL A 34 -8.73 -1.20 7.37
N PHE A 35 -9.12 -0.98 6.10
CA PHE A 35 -9.63 -2.04 5.24
C PHE A 35 -8.54 -3.04 4.84
N GLN A 36 -7.38 -2.57 4.34
CA GLN A 36 -6.22 -3.40 4.02
C GLN A 36 -5.79 -4.24 5.23
N LYS A 37 -5.72 -3.62 6.41
CA LYS A 37 -5.41 -4.31 7.67
C LYS A 37 -6.42 -5.41 7.98
N LYS A 38 -7.71 -5.14 7.81
CA LYS A 38 -8.75 -6.16 8.03
C LYS A 38 -8.58 -7.34 7.09
N VAL A 39 -8.32 -7.09 5.81
CA VAL A 39 -8.08 -8.16 4.82
C VAL A 39 -6.85 -8.99 5.21
N LEU A 40 -5.73 -8.34 5.57
CA LEU A 40 -4.51 -9.04 6.00
C LEU A 40 -4.72 -9.83 7.30
N LEU A 41 -5.47 -9.28 8.25
CA LEU A 41 -5.82 -9.96 9.50
C LEU A 41 -6.69 -11.18 9.22
N THR A 42 -7.67 -11.08 8.30
CA THR A 42 -8.49 -12.22 7.86
C THR A 42 -7.65 -13.30 7.19
N ALA A 43 -6.70 -12.93 6.32
CA ALA A 43 -5.79 -13.90 5.71
C ALA A 43 -4.98 -14.63 6.80
N THR A 44 -4.33 -13.88 7.67
CA THR A 44 -3.50 -14.44 8.76
C THR A 44 -4.33 -15.34 9.69
N PHE A 45 -5.58 -14.97 9.97
CA PHE A 45 -6.50 -15.79 10.76
C PHE A 45 -6.83 -17.12 10.06
N LEU A 46 -7.16 -17.11 8.77
CA LEU A 46 -7.43 -18.34 8.01
C LEU A 46 -6.21 -19.27 8.01
N LEU A 47 -5.03 -18.71 7.85
CA LEU A 47 -3.80 -19.48 7.93
C LEU A 47 -3.58 -20.08 9.33
N THR A 48 -3.84 -19.30 10.38
CA THR A 48 -3.83 -19.80 11.76
C THR A 48 -4.81 -20.96 11.96
N CYS A 49 -5.98 -20.92 11.30
CA CYS A 49 -6.91 -22.05 11.30
C CYS A 49 -6.34 -23.28 10.58
N ALA A 50 -5.63 -23.11 9.46
CA ALA A 50 -4.92 -24.20 8.79
C ALA A 50 -3.93 -24.88 9.74
N VAL A 51 -3.14 -24.07 10.44
CA VAL A 51 -2.17 -24.53 11.45
C VAL A 51 -2.84 -25.30 12.57
N ILE A 52 -3.86 -24.71 13.20
CA ILE A 52 -4.59 -25.31 14.31
C ILE A 52 -5.17 -26.66 13.87
N SER A 53 -5.78 -26.71 12.69
CA SER A 53 -6.34 -27.94 12.16
C SER A 53 -5.27 -29.01 11.95
N ASN A 54 -4.15 -28.67 11.31
CA ASN A 54 -3.05 -29.60 11.05
C ASN A 54 -2.45 -30.13 12.37
N VAL A 55 -2.25 -29.24 13.36
CA VAL A 55 -1.73 -29.59 14.68
C VAL A 55 -2.67 -30.51 15.45
N LEU A 56 -3.96 -30.15 15.57
CA LEU A 56 -4.93 -30.94 16.32
C LEU A 56 -5.09 -32.35 15.74
N ILE A 57 -5.13 -32.44 14.41
CA ILE A 57 -5.31 -33.73 13.76
C ILE A 57 -4.02 -34.56 13.79
N SER A 58 -2.84 -33.94 13.71
CA SER A 58 -1.56 -34.62 13.93
C SER A 58 -1.44 -35.21 15.33
N ILE A 59 -1.86 -34.47 16.36
CA ILE A 59 -1.93 -34.96 17.75
C ILE A 59 -2.92 -36.13 17.85
N TYR A 60 -4.10 -36.01 17.24
CA TYR A 60 -5.08 -37.08 17.22
C TYR A 60 -4.53 -38.35 16.57
N ILE A 61 -3.87 -38.22 15.42
CA ILE A 61 -3.22 -39.35 14.72
C ILE A 61 -2.16 -39.98 15.62
N ALA A 62 -1.23 -39.18 16.17
CA ALA A 62 -0.14 -39.68 17.02
C ALA A 62 -0.63 -40.54 18.20
N ASN A 63 -1.79 -40.21 18.76
CA ASN A 63 -2.39 -40.94 19.89
C ASN A 63 -3.16 -42.22 19.48
N ASN A 64 -3.49 -42.40 18.20
CA ASN A 64 -4.37 -43.49 17.72
C ASN A 64 -3.73 -44.44 16.69
N ILE A 65 -2.45 -44.24 16.31
CA ILE A 65 -1.75 -45.08 15.31
C ILE A 65 -1.79 -46.59 15.63
N ALA A 66 -1.76 -46.96 16.91
CA ALA A 66 -1.67 -48.36 17.34
C ALA A 66 -3.04 -49.08 17.45
N SER A 67 -4.15 -48.34 17.51
CA SER A 67 -5.48 -48.90 17.82
C SER A 67 -6.31 -49.21 16.58
N ASP A 68 -6.20 -48.42 15.50
CA ASP A 68 -6.95 -48.66 14.25
C ASP A 68 -6.21 -48.07 13.02
N PRO A 69 -5.50 -48.89 12.23
CA PRO A 69 -4.77 -48.44 11.05
C PRO A 69 -5.65 -47.86 9.93
N GLN A 70 -6.88 -48.36 9.73
CA GLN A 70 -7.76 -47.85 8.68
C GLN A 70 -8.36 -46.50 9.08
N ALA A 71 -8.81 -46.35 10.33
CA ALA A 71 -9.25 -45.06 10.85
C ALA A 71 -8.12 -44.02 10.81
N THR A 72 -6.87 -44.44 11.07
CA THR A 72 -5.68 -43.57 11.01
C THR A 72 -5.43 -43.03 9.59
N GLN A 73 -5.54 -43.87 8.56
CA GLN A 73 -5.40 -43.42 7.15
C GLN A 73 -6.51 -42.45 6.75
N GLY A 74 -7.76 -42.73 7.12
CA GLY A 74 -8.89 -41.81 6.89
C GLY A 74 -8.70 -40.45 7.57
N ALA A 75 -8.21 -40.45 8.82
CA ALA A 75 -7.93 -39.23 9.57
C ALA A 75 -6.83 -38.37 8.91
N ILE A 76 -5.78 -38.99 8.36
CA ILE A 76 -4.72 -38.28 7.61
C ILE A 76 -5.30 -37.55 6.39
N ILE A 77 -6.12 -38.23 5.60
CA ILE A 77 -6.73 -37.66 4.39
C ILE A 77 -7.65 -36.48 4.77
N VAL A 78 -8.50 -36.66 5.78
CA VAL A 78 -9.37 -35.58 6.27
C VAL A 78 -8.56 -34.39 6.76
N SER A 79 -7.47 -34.64 7.50
CA SER A 79 -6.54 -33.59 7.94
C SER A 79 -6.06 -32.71 6.79
N LYS A 80 -5.51 -33.34 5.76
CA LYS A 80 -4.89 -32.65 4.64
C LYS A 80 -5.92 -31.92 3.79
N ARG A 81 -7.13 -32.45 3.66
CA ARG A 81 -8.25 -31.75 3.00
C ARG A 81 -8.65 -30.49 3.77
N VAL A 82 -8.76 -30.56 5.09
CA VAL A 82 -9.14 -29.39 5.92
C VAL A 82 -8.03 -28.34 5.90
N GLN A 83 -6.76 -28.74 6.08
CA GLN A 83 -5.60 -27.84 5.97
C GLN A 83 -5.60 -27.12 4.62
N ALA A 84 -5.64 -27.87 3.53
CA ALA A 84 -5.60 -27.30 2.18
C ALA A 84 -6.80 -26.37 1.90
N THR A 85 -7.97 -26.65 2.47
CA THR A 85 -9.13 -25.75 2.35
C THR A 85 -8.84 -24.38 2.96
N PHE A 86 -8.22 -24.34 4.14
CA PHE A 86 -7.81 -23.09 4.75
C PHE A 86 -6.69 -22.40 3.96
N ASP A 87 -5.75 -23.14 3.37
CA ASP A 87 -4.65 -22.57 2.58
C ASP A 87 -5.14 -21.93 1.27
N TYR A 88 -6.12 -22.55 0.59
CA TYR A 88 -6.76 -21.95 -0.58
C TYR A 88 -7.64 -20.75 -0.20
N ALA A 89 -8.36 -20.81 0.93
CA ALA A 89 -9.09 -19.66 1.44
C ALA A 89 -8.14 -18.49 1.78
N PHE A 90 -7.01 -18.79 2.45
CA PHE A 90 -5.93 -17.84 2.70
C PHE A 90 -5.40 -17.24 1.40
N SER A 91 -5.12 -18.06 0.40
CA SER A 91 -4.61 -17.64 -0.91
C SER A 91 -5.57 -16.68 -1.62
N ILE A 92 -6.88 -16.95 -1.55
CA ILE A 92 -7.91 -16.04 -2.09
C ILE A 92 -7.87 -14.69 -1.37
N VAL A 93 -7.82 -14.68 -0.03
CA VAL A 93 -7.78 -13.44 0.75
C VAL A 93 -6.47 -12.68 0.57
N ILE A 94 -5.33 -13.37 0.41
CA ILE A 94 -4.05 -12.75 0.02
C ILE A 94 -4.14 -12.12 -1.37
N GLY A 95 -4.80 -12.79 -2.32
CA GLY A 95 -5.12 -12.20 -3.63
C GLY A 95 -5.87 -10.87 -3.48
N ALA A 96 -6.88 -10.82 -2.60
CA ALA A 96 -7.62 -9.59 -2.31
C ALA A 96 -6.70 -8.54 -1.68
N PHE A 97 -5.86 -8.93 -0.71
CA PHE A 97 -4.90 -8.02 -0.08
C PHE A 97 -3.96 -7.39 -1.12
N ILE A 98 -3.42 -8.19 -2.05
CA ILE A 98 -2.58 -7.69 -3.15
C ILE A 98 -3.32 -6.61 -3.94
N VAL A 99 -4.59 -6.84 -4.31
CA VAL A 99 -5.41 -5.85 -5.03
C VAL A 99 -5.59 -4.57 -4.24
N VAL A 100 -6.03 -4.69 -2.98
CA VAL A 100 -6.37 -3.56 -2.13
C VAL A 100 -5.10 -2.77 -1.72
N ALA A 101 -3.93 -3.42 -1.72
CA ALA A 101 -2.63 -2.77 -1.51
C ALA A 101 -2.12 -2.05 -2.76
N THR A 102 -2.36 -2.59 -3.97
CA THR A 102 -1.78 -2.09 -5.23
C THR A 102 -2.71 -1.20 -6.06
N THR A 103 -3.99 -1.10 -5.70
CA THR A 103 -4.99 -0.29 -6.43
C THR A 103 -5.32 0.97 -5.65
N THR A 104 -5.14 2.12 -6.31
CA THR A 104 -5.55 3.41 -5.75
C THR A 104 -7.08 3.52 -5.71
N GLY A 105 -7.62 4.20 -4.69
CA GLY A 105 -9.07 4.41 -4.56
C GLY A 105 -9.84 3.33 -3.78
N ILE A 106 -9.24 2.17 -3.49
CA ILE A 106 -9.90 1.14 -2.66
C ILE A 106 -9.58 1.40 -1.18
N THR A 107 -10.53 2.01 -0.47
CA THR A 107 -10.38 2.35 0.96
C THR A 107 -11.35 1.60 1.86
N LYS A 108 -12.47 1.11 1.29
CA LYS A 108 -13.54 0.40 1.98
C LYS A 108 -13.95 -0.84 1.19
N GLY A 109 -14.62 -1.78 1.85
CA GLY A 109 -15.15 -2.99 1.20
C GLY A 109 -16.12 -2.70 0.05
N LYS A 110 -16.92 -1.62 0.14
CA LYS A 110 -17.80 -1.20 -0.96
C LYS A 110 -17.02 -0.78 -2.20
N ASP A 111 -15.87 -0.10 -2.03
CA ASP A 111 -15.00 0.31 -3.14
C ASP A 111 -14.40 -0.92 -3.83
N PHE A 112 -14.02 -1.94 -3.03
CA PHE A 112 -13.50 -3.20 -3.55
C PHE A 112 -14.54 -3.97 -4.37
N VAL A 113 -15.77 -4.08 -3.85
CA VAL A 113 -16.88 -4.73 -4.59
C VAL A 113 -17.19 -3.98 -5.87
N ARG A 114 -17.27 -2.64 -5.83
CA ARG A 114 -17.47 -1.83 -7.02
C ARG A 114 -16.34 -2.02 -8.03
N TRP A 115 -15.08 -2.01 -7.59
CA TRP A 115 -13.94 -2.25 -8.47
C TRP A 115 -14.05 -3.62 -9.16
N MET A 116 -14.44 -4.67 -8.43
CA MET A 116 -14.59 -6.02 -8.99
C MET A 116 -15.65 -6.08 -10.11
N THR A 117 -16.73 -5.32 -10.01
CA THR A 117 -17.81 -5.32 -11.01
C THR A 117 -17.57 -4.36 -12.17
N THR A 118 -16.87 -3.25 -11.94
CA THR A 118 -16.69 -2.21 -12.97
C THR A 118 -15.56 -2.55 -13.96
N GLU A 119 -14.52 -3.22 -13.49
CA GLU A 119 -13.33 -3.60 -14.28
C GLU A 119 -13.40 -5.08 -14.74
N PHE A 120 -14.61 -5.62 -14.95
CA PHE A 120 -14.79 -7.05 -15.23
C PHE A 120 -14.52 -7.41 -16.70
N PRO A 121 -13.81 -8.52 -16.99
CA PRO A 121 -13.12 -9.42 -16.07
C PRO A 121 -11.77 -8.85 -15.61
N ASN A 122 -11.55 -8.78 -14.30
CA ASN A 122 -10.28 -8.34 -13.73
C ASN A 122 -9.37 -9.51 -13.35
N SER A 123 -8.08 -9.24 -13.19
CA SER A 123 -7.07 -10.25 -12.88
C SER A 123 -7.29 -10.96 -11.55
N TYR A 124 -7.99 -10.35 -10.58
CA TYR A 124 -8.33 -10.99 -9.31
C TYR A 124 -9.44 -12.02 -9.46
N VAL A 125 -10.46 -11.74 -10.27
CA VAL A 125 -11.54 -12.72 -10.54
C VAL A 125 -10.97 -13.96 -11.23
N PHE A 126 -10.09 -13.78 -12.22
CA PHE A 126 -9.41 -14.90 -12.88
C PHE A 126 -8.55 -15.71 -11.90
N TYR A 127 -7.79 -15.01 -11.04
CA TYR A 127 -7.03 -15.63 -9.96
C TYR A 127 -7.93 -16.47 -9.02
N CYS A 128 -9.06 -15.92 -8.56
CA CYS A 128 -10.02 -16.63 -7.71
C CYS A 128 -10.61 -17.87 -8.40
N PHE A 129 -10.89 -17.78 -9.70
CA PHE A 129 -11.39 -18.93 -10.46
C PHE A 129 -10.40 -20.10 -10.42
N ILE A 130 -9.10 -19.85 -10.62
CA ILE A 130 -8.07 -20.88 -10.54
C ILE A 130 -7.98 -21.47 -9.12
N MET A 131 -8.01 -20.62 -8.09
CA MET A 131 -7.96 -21.07 -6.69
C MET A 131 -9.17 -21.94 -6.31
N LEU A 132 -10.38 -21.54 -6.71
CA LEU A 132 -11.60 -22.31 -6.47
C LEU A 132 -11.61 -23.64 -7.23
N PHE A 133 -11.09 -23.63 -8.47
CA PHE A 133 -10.96 -24.84 -9.25
C PHE A 133 -9.99 -25.83 -8.60
N ALA A 134 -8.81 -25.37 -8.19
CA ALA A 134 -7.84 -26.20 -7.46
C ALA A 134 -8.43 -26.70 -6.12
N LEU A 135 -9.19 -25.87 -5.41
CA LEU A 135 -9.92 -26.30 -4.21
C LEU A 135 -10.92 -27.43 -4.50
N ALA A 136 -11.67 -27.35 -5.60
CA ALA A 136 -12.58 -28.42 -5.99
C ALA A 136 -11.83 -29.74 -6.25
N THR A 137 -10.62 -29.69 -6.84
CA THR A 137 -9.82 -30.90 -7.07
C THR A 137 -9.38 -31.61 -5.80
N ILE A 138 -9.26 -30.92 -4.65
CA ILE A 138 -8.96 -31.55 -3.35
C ILE A 138 -10.07 -32.52 -2.90
N TYR A 139 -11.32 -32.19 -3.23
CA TYR A 139 -12.47 -32.99 -2.82
C TYR A 139 -12.82 -34.09 -3.83
N VAL A 140 -12.47 -33.88 -5.09
CA VAL A 140 -12.62 -34.89 -6.15
C VAL A 140 -11.48 -35.93 -6.11
N SER A 141 -10.30 -35.55 -5.60
CA SER A 141 -9.16 -36.45 -5.51
C SER A 141 -9.36 -37.58 -4.53
N SER A 142 -8.80 -38.74 -4.89
CA SER A 142 -8.79 -39.99 -4.14
C SER A 142 -7.35 -40.35 -3.79
N PRO A 143 -6.71 -39.58 -2.88
CA PRO A 143 -5.32 -39.81 -2.49
C PRO A 143 -5.19 -41.15 -1.76
N THR A 144 -4.03 -41.79 -1.92
CA THR A 144 -3.71 -43.06 -1.25
C THR A 144 -2.58 -42.84 -0.24
N VAL A 145 -2.79 -43.28 1.00
CA VAL A 145 -1.77 -43.23 2.05
C VAL A 145 -0.87 -44.44 1.91
N VAL A 146 0.33 -44.24 1.37
CA VAL A 146 1.33 -45.31 1.16
C VAL A 146 1.97 -45.70 2.49
N GLN A 147 2.23 -44.70 3.34
CA GLN A 147 2.89 -44.90 4.63
C GLN A 147 2.36 -43.89 5.65
N VAL A 148 2.18 -44.34 6.89
CA VAL A 148 1.66 -43.51 8.00
C VAL A 148 2.79 -42.74 8.69
N TYR A 149 3.96 -43.36 8.89
CA TYR A 149 5.11 -42.73 9.54
C TYR A 149 6.45 -43.10 8.88
N PRO A 150 7.19 -42.14 8.29
CA PRO A 150 6.73 -40.79 7.92
C PRO A 150 5.50 -40.84 7.00
N THR A 151 4.65 -39.81 7.04
CA THR A 151 3.41 -39.79 6.27
C THR A 151 3.71 -39.53 4.79
N ILE A 152 3.47 -40.54 3.95
CA ILE A 152 3.62 -40.50 2.49
C ILE A 152 2.23 -40.67 1.87
N ILE A 153 1.83 -39.67 1.09
CA ILE A 153 0.56 -39.63 0.38
C ILE A 153 0.85 -39.57 -1.11
N GLN A 154 0.26 -40.49 -1.86
CA GLN A 154 0.31 -40.48 -3.31
C GLN A 154 -0.96 -39.83 -3.85
N PHE A 155 -0.78 -38.83 -4.69
CA PHE A 155 -1.83 -38.05 -5.33
C PHE A 155 -1.94 -38.39 -6.81
N GLU A 156 -3.13 -38.19 -7.38
CA GLU A 156 -3.31 -38.36 -8.81
C GLU A 156 -2.63 -37.26 -9.63
N PRO A 157 -2.18 -37.55 -10.87
CA PRO A 157 -1.47 -36.58 -11.69
C PRO A 157 -2.23 -35.28 -11.95
N TYR A 158 -3.55 -35.37 -12.17
CA TYR A 158 -4.37 -34.16 -12.42
C TYR A 158 -4.40 -33.23 -11.20
N PHE A 159 -4.45 -33.79 -9.99
CA PHE A 159 -4.42 -33.00 -8.75
C PHE A 159 -3.11 -32.22 -8.64
N LEU A 160 -1.98 -32.88 -8.89
CA LEU A 160 -0.66 -32.24 -8.86
C LEU A 160 -0.54 -31.13 -9.90
N VAL A 161 -1.08 -31.35 -11.12
CA VAL A 161 -1.09 -30.33 -12.18
C VAL A 161 -1.90 -29.11 -11.74
N PHE A 162 -3.14 -29.29 -11.27
CA PHE A 162 -3.98 -28.15 -10.89
C PHE A 162 -3.46 -27.41 -9.65
N ASN A 163 -2.93 -28.14 -8.67
CA ASN A 163 -2.28 -27.53 -7.52
C ASN A 163 -1.03 -26.72 -7.94
N GLY A 164 -0.19 -27.29 -8.81
CA GLY A 164 0.96 -26.59 -9.39
C GLY A 164 0.56 -25.34 -10.19
N VAL A 165 -0.51 -25.39 -10.97
CA VAL A 165 -1.07 -24.23 -11.68
C VAL A 165 -1.54 -23.16 -10.69
N ALA A 166 -2.19 -23.52 -9.59
CA ALA A 166 -2.59 -22.56 -8.58
C ALA A 166 -1.38 -21.86 -7.94
N VAL A 167 -0.37 -22.62 -7.52
CA VAL A 167 0.89 -22.07 -6.96
C VAL A 167 1.57 -21.15 -7.97
N ALA A 168 1.73 -21.59 -9.22
CA ALA A 168 2.32 -20.78 -10.28
C ALA A 168 1.53 -19.49 -10.53
N THR A 169 0.20 -19.56 -10.46
CA THR A 169 -0.66 -18.38 -10.63
C THR A 169 -0.39 -17.34 -9.54
N LEU A 170 -0.27 -17.75 -8.27
CA LEU A 170 0.08 -16.82 -7.19
C LEU A 170 1.50 -16.24 -7.36
N LEU A 171 2.46 -17.07 -7.75
CA LEU A 171 3.84 -16.67 -8.04
C LEU A 171 3.96 -15.70 -9.22
N ILE A 172 3.02 -15.70 -10.16
CA ILE A 172 2.97 -14.73 -11.27
C ILE A 172 2.16 -13.49 -10.88
N TYR A 173 1.02 -13.70 -10.21
CA TYR A 173 0.06 -12.66 -9.88
C TYR A 173 0.64 -11.62 -8.90
N ALA A 174 1.30 -12.08 -7.84
CA ALA A 174 1.86 -11.17 -6.83
C ALA A 174 2.96 -10.25 -7.42
N PRO A 175 3.98 -10.76 -8.15
CA PRO A 175 4.96 -9.88 -8.81
C PRO A 175 4.33 -8.96 -9.85
N TYR A 176 3.43 -9.49 -10.70
CA TYR A 176 2.77 -8.68 -11.73
C TYR A 176 2.11 -7.43 -11.15
N ARG A 177 1.37 -7.59 -10.03
CA ARG A 177 0.67 -6.49 -9.37
C ARG A 177 1.61 -5.57 -8.61
N PHE A 178 2.52 -6.11 -7.80
CA PHE A 178 3.41 -5.28 -6.98
C PHE A 178 4.48 -4.56 -7.79
N ILE A 179 5.16 -5.24 -8.71
CA ILE A 179 6.17 -4.61 -9.57
C ILE A 179 5.51 -3.61 -10.52
N GLY A 180 4.36 -3.97 -11.10
CA GLY A 180 3.57 -3.04 -11.91
C GLY A 180 3.15 -1.79 -11.14
N HIS A 181 2.80 -1.94 -9.86
CA HIS A 181 2.52 -0.81 -8.97
C HIS A 181 3.78 0.03 -8.70
N LEU A 182 4.91 -0.60 -8.33
CA LEU A 182 6.18 0.09 -8.08
C LEU A 182 6.66 0.90 -9.28
N HIS A 183 6.56 0.33 -10.49
CA HIS A 183 6.93 1.03 -11.73
C HIS A 183 6.06 2.26 -12.00
N ARG A 184 4.77 2.19 -11.65
CA ARG A 184 3.86 3.34 -11.80
C ARG A 184 4.22 4.43 -10.81
N ILE A 185 4.43 4.12 -9.54
CA ILE A 185 4.51 5.14 -8.48
C ILE A 185 5.91 5.64 -8.16
N LYS A 186 6.97 4.97 -8.65
CA LYS A 186 8.40 5.25 -8.37
C LYS A 186 8.66 5.66 -6.91
N PRO A 187 8.40 4.77 -5.94
CA PRO A 187 8.34 5.18 -4.54
C PRO A 187 9.73 5.20 -3.88
N ASP A 188 9.82 5.83 -2.71
CA ASP A 188 11.05 5.87 -1.90
C ASP A 188 11.58 4.46 -1.58
N SER A 189 12.88 4.37 -1.32
CA SER A 189 13.62 3.12 -1.11
C SER A 189 13.03 2.23 -0.01
N ARG A 190 12.39 2.83 1.01
CA ARG A 190 11.72 2.08 2.09
C ARG A 190 10.45 1.38 1.62
N VAL A 191 9.59 2.06 0.87
CA VAL A 191 8.35 1.48 0.29
C VAL A 191 8.71 0.33 -0.65
N ARG A 192 9.76 0.54 -1.45
CA ARG A 192 10.29 -0.49 -2.35
C ARG A 192 10.77 -1.71 -1.57
N ARG A 193 11.56 -1.51 -0.52
CA ARG A 193 12.01 -2.60 0.38
C ARG A 193 10.82 -3.37 0.95
N ASP A 194 9.85 -2.67 1.53
CA ASP A 194 8.70 -3.31 2.20
C ASP A 194 7.84 -4.09 1.20
N THR A 195 7.66 -3.56 -0.01
CA THR A 195 6.97 -4.28 -1.10
C THR A 195 7.69 -5.57 -1.47
N TYR A 196 9.03 -5.54 -1.57
CA TYR A 196 9.82 -6.76 -1.82
C TYR A 196 9.78 -7.75 -0.66
N LEU A 197 9.70 -7.29 0.59
CA LEU A 197 9.51 -8.18 1.75
C LEU A 197 8.16 -8.88 1.73
N ILE A 198 7.08 -8.17 1.37
CA ILE A 198 5.75 -8.78 1.18
C ILE A 198 5.79 -9.80 0.04
N LEU A 199 6.43 -9.44 -1.08
CA LEU A 199 6.55 -10.33 -2.22
C LEU A 199 7.34 -11.60 -1.89
N ALA A 200 8.47 -11.45 -1.18
CA ALA A 200 9.28 -12.58 -0.72
C ALA A 200 8.49 -13.46 0.25
N GLY A 201 7.69 -12.87 1.14
CA GLY A 201 6.82 -13.61 2.06
C GLY A 201 5.76 -14.44 1.33
N ILE A 202 5.01 -13.83 0.41
CA ILE A 202 3.93 -14.51 -0.34
C ILE A 202 4.51 -15.62 -1.23
N SER A 203 5.56 -15.31 -1.99
CA SER A 203 6.19 -16.29 -2.88
C SER A 203 6.86 -17.41 -2.10
N GLY A 204 7.58 -17.07 -1.03
CA GLY A 204 8.23 -18.04 -0.16
C GLY A 204 7.24 -18.99 0.49
N PHE A 205 6.09 -18.48 0.97
CA PHE A 205 5.05 -19.31 1.56
C PHE A 205 4.49 -20.30 0.52
N SER A 206 4.18 -19.80 -0.69
CA SER A 206 3.61 -20.63 -1.76
C SER A 206 4.55 -21.74 -2.21
N ILE A 207 5.85 -21.45 -2.27
CA ILE A 207 6.89 -22.44 -2.59
C ILE A 207 7.09 -23.42 -1.42
N GLY A 208 7.10 -22.90 -0.19
CA GLY A 208 7.22 -23.67 1.04
C GLY A 208 6.14 -24.74 1.14
N GLU A 209 4.89 -24.35 0.94
CA GLU A 209 3.76 -25.28 1.02
C GLU A 209 3.88 -26.42 -0.02
N LEU A 210 4.15 -26.09 -1.28
CA LEU A 210 4.37 -27.11 -2.30
C LEU A 210 5.56 -28.03 -1.95
N LEU A 211 6.65 -27.46 -1.45
CA LEU A 211 7.88 -28.18 -1.15
C LEU A 211 7.73 -29.11 0.07
N PHE A 212 7.27 -28.57 1.20
CA PHE A 212 7.24 -29.28 2.48
C PHE A 212 6.04 -30.21 2.62
N GLU A 213 4.88 -29.89 2.02
CA GLU A 213 3.68 -30.73 2.16
C GLU A 213 3.52 -31.77 1.05
N ILE A 214 4.01 -31.49 -0.16
CA ILE A 214 3.81 -32.37 -1.32
C ILE A 214 5.13 -32.96 -1.81
N VAL A 215 6.11 -32.14 -2.20
CA VAL A 215 7.30 -32.61 -2.92
C VAL A 215 8.21 -33.46 -2.03
N LEU A 216 8.64 -32.96 -0.87
CA LEU A 216 9.56 -33.70 0.00
C LEU A 216 8.96 -35.00 0.54
N PRO A 217 7.71 -35.03 1.03
CA PRO A 217 7.09 -36.27 1.49
C PRO A 217 6.90 -37.31 0.39
N HIS A 218 6.74 -36.89 -0.87
CA HIS A 218 6.69 -37.81 -2.00
C HIS A 218 7.98 -38.63 -2.14
N TYR A 219 9.13 -38.05 -1.78
CA TYR A 219 10.42 -38.72 -1.73
C TYR A 219 10.73 -39.35 -0.35
N GLY A 220 9.75 -39.40 0.56
CA GLY A 220 9.92 -39.96 1.91
C GLY A 220 10.68 -39.06 2.89
N ILE A 221 10.90 -37.79 2.55
CA ILE A 221 11.58 -36.81 3.41
C ILE A 221 10.52 -36.01 4.18
N ASP A 222 10.45 -36.19 5.50
CA ASP A 222 9.48 -35.46 6.34
C ASP A 222 10.14 -34.24 7.02
N LEU A 223 9.99 -33.08 6.38
CA LEU A 223 10.47 -31.78 6.87
C LEU A 223 9.32 -30.79 7.12
N ARG A 224 8.10 -31.29 7.34
CA ARG A 224 6.92 -30.43 7.57
C ARG A 224 7.07 -29.54 8.79
N ALA A 225 7.60 -30.08 9.90
CA ALA A 225 7.80 -29.32 11.13
C ALA A 225 8.79 -28.13 10.98
N PRO A 226 10.00 -28.30 10.42
CA PRO A 226 10.86 -27.15 10.14
C PRO A 226 10.33 -26.26 9.01
N GLY A 227 9.67 -26.82 8.00
CA GLY A 227 9.02 -26.05 6.93
C GLY A 227 7.98 -25.07 7.46
N PHE A 228 7.18 -25.52 8.42
CA PHE A 228 6.21 -24.70 9.13
C PHE A 228 6.85 -23.49 9.83
N ILE A 229 8.01 -23.67 10.47
CA ILE A 229 8.73 -22.56 11.13
C ILE A 229 9.14 -21.50 10.09
N VAL A 230 9.60 -21.94 8.92
CA VAL A 230 9.95 -21.06 7.80
C VAL A 230 8.73 -20.28 7.30
N GLU A 231 7.59 -20.96 7.12
CA GLU A 231 6.33 -20.32 6.71
C GLU A 231 5.86 -19.27 7.71
N MET A 232 5.90 -19.58 9.01
CA MET A 232 5.58 -18.61 10.06
C MET A 232 6.50 -17.39 10.06
N ALA A 233 7.79 -17.59 9.82
CA ALA A 233 8.73 -16.49 9.67
C ALA A 233 8.41 -15.61 8.44
N LEU A 234 8.00 -16.21 7.33
CA LEU A 234 7.60 -15.49 6.11
C LEU A 234 6.32 -14.68 6.32
N ILE A 235 5.33 -15.19 7.07
CA ILE A 235 4.14 -14.40 7.42
C ILE A 235 4.52 -13.27 8.38
N GLY A 236 5.40 -13.53 9.34
CA GLY A 236 6.00 -12.51 10.19
C GLY A 236 6.67 -11.40 9.37
N LEU A 237 7.33 -11.75 8.27
CA LEU A 237 7.93 -10.82 7.32
C LEU A 237 6.87 -9.97 6.61
N ILE A 238 5.78 -10.59 6.12
CA ILE A 238 4.64 -9.86 5.52
C ILE A 238 4.04 -8.90 6.53
N ALA A 239 3.80 -9.37 7.76
CA ALA A 239 3.23 -8.56 8.84
C ALA A 239 4.15 -7.40 9.22
N TYR A 240 5.47 -7.63 9.30
CA TYR A 240 6.47 -6.59 9.57
C TYR A 240 6.49 -5.53 8.47
N ALA A 241 6.52 -5.95 7.20
CA ALA A 241 6.52 -5.03 6.06
C ALA A 241 5.19 -4.27 5.93
N ALA A 242 4.07 -4.92 6.27
CA ALA A 242 2.77 -4.27 6.35
C ALA A 242 2.63 -3.36 7.57
N ARG A 243 3.47 -3.53 8.62
CA ARG A 243 3.44 -2.79 9.89
C ARG A 243 3.78 -1.32 9.72
N GLU A 244 4.73 -1.03 8.85
CA GLU A 244 5.38 0.26 8.82
C GLU A 244 4.48 1.30 8.14
N LYS A 245 4.49 2.51 8.72
CA LYS A 245 4.02 3.75 8.11
C LYS A 245 4.48 3.91 6.64
N SER A 246 5.57 3.23 6.27
CA SER A 246 6.19 3.28 4.96
C SER A 246 5.48 2.51 3.86
N PHE A 247 4.61 1.53 4.14
CA PHE A 247 4.03 0.77 3.03
C PHE A 247 3.10 1.62 2.16
N LEU A 248 2.46 2.67 2.70
CA LEU A 248 1.40 3.38 1.97
C LEU A 248 1.21 4.87 2.33
N GLN A 249 2.15 5.53 3.04
CA GLN A 249 2.00 6.96 3.42
C GLN A 249 2.36 7.98 2.33
N GLY A 250 2.90 7.58 1.18
CA GLY A 250 3.50 8.57 0.29
C GLY A 250 2.62 9.14 -0.81
N LEU A 251 1.55 8.47 -1.25
CA LEU A 251 0.84 8.93 -2.44
C LEU A 251 -0.11 10.06 -2.06
N ILE A 252 0.37 11.28 -2.23
CA ILE A 252 -0.47 12.42 -2.59
C ILE A 252 -1.22 11.99 -3.85
N VAL A 253 -2.35 11.31 -3.69
CA VAL A 253 -3.15 10.87 -4.83
C VAL A 253 -3.80 12.14 -5.36
N PRO A 254 -3.47 12.58 -6.58
CA PRO A 254 -4.08 13.76 -7.13
C PRO A 254 -5.55 13.42 -7.40
N VAL A 255 -6.46 14.11 -6.72
CA VAL A 255 -7.90 13.96 -6.86
C VAL A 255 -8.47 15.33 -7.23
N ALA A 256 -9.27 15.37 -8.28
CA ALA A 256 -9.96 16.60 -8.66
C ALA A 256 -11.13 16.86 -7.70
N GLU A 257 -11.34 18.13 -7.36
CA GLU A 257 -12.54 18.55 -6.64
C GLU A 257 -13.80 18.32 -7.48
N LYS A 258 -14.97 18.42 -6.83
CA LYS A 258 -16.22 18.51 -7.60
C LYS A 258 -16.17 19.79 -8.43
N GLN A 259 -16.49 19.66 -9.72
CA GLN A 259 -16.53 20.82 -10.60
C GLN A 259 -17.61 21.79 -10.15
N ALA A 260 -17.23 23.06 -9.94
CA ALA A 260 -18.18 24.13 -9.75
C ALA A 260 -18.96 24.37 -11.06
N THR A 261 -20.20 24.83 -10.96
CA THR A 261 -21.04 25.20 -12.11
C THR A 261 -20.74 26.60 -12.64
N SER A 262 -19.98 27.39 -11.88
CA SER A 262 -19.52 28.73 -12.25
C SER A 262 -18.47 28.68 -13.36
N ARG A 263 -18.20 29.82 -13.98
CA ARG A 263 -17.01 30.00 -14.81
C ARG A 263 -15.79 30.29 -13.91
N PRO A 264 -14.58 29.88 -14.33
CA PRO A 264 -13.35 30.22 -13.61
C PRO A 264 -13.17 31.74 -13.58
N ILE A 265 -12.86 32.26 -12.40
CA ILE A 265 -12.65 33.70 -12.16
C ILE A 265 -11.23 34.08 -12.59
N TYR A 266 -10.26 33.19 -12.34
CA TYR A 266 -8.85 33.41 -12.63
C TYR A 266 -8.40 32.54 -13.80
N GLN A 267 -7.75 33.17 -14.78
CA GLN A 267 -7.11 32.48 -15.89
C GLN A 267 -5.61 32.73 -15.84
N LEU A 268 -4.86 31.70 -15.45
CA LEU A 268 -3.41 31.70 -15.39
C LEU A 268 -2.82 30.87 -16.54
N GLU A 269 -1.66 31.31 -17.03
CA GLU A 269 -0.86 30.53 -17.95
C GLU A 269 -0.25 29.34 -17.20
N ARG A 270 -0.17 28.20 -17.87
CA ARG A 270 0.39 26.97 -17.32
C ARG A 270 1.89 26.93 -17.60
N ALA A 271 2.59 26.01 -16.95
CA ALA A 271 4.06 25.95 -16.94
C ALA A 271 4.69 27.21 -16.32
N GLN A 272 4.02 27.83 -15.35
CA GLN A 272 4.44 29.10 -14.74
C GLN A 272 4.34 29.07 -13.21
N THR A 273 5.25 29.78 -12.57
CA THR A 273 5.25 30.06 -11.13
C THR A 273 4.80 31.49 -10.87
N TYR A 274 3.87 31.67 -9.95
CA TYR A 274 3.30 32.96 -9.58
C TYR A 274 3.63 33.33 -8.15
N ALA A 275 4.33 34.45 -7.97
CA ALA A 275 4.49 35.13 -6.70
C ALA A 275 3.20 35.92 -6.41
N VAL A 276 2.37 35.42 -5.51
CA VAL A 276 1.13 36.09 -5.12
C VAL A 276 1.47 37.06 -4.00
N HIS A 277 1.31 38.36 -4.28
CA HIS A 277 1.55 39.37 -3.26
C HIS A 277 0.43 39.31 -2.22
N ASP A 278 0.72 38.72 -1.07
CA ASP A 278 -0.29 38.37 -0.07
C ASP A 278 0.32 38.32 1.33
N ARG A 279 -0.31 38.99 2.30
CA ARG A 279 0.14 39.02 3.69
C ARG A 279 -0.33 37.82 4.49
N ASP A 280 -1.56 37.37 4.23
CA ASP A 280 -2.23 36.33 5.03
C ASP A 280 -2.52 35.06 4.19
N GLY A 281 -2.07 35.03 2.93
CA GLY A 281 -2.25 33.93 1.98
C GLY A 281 -3.67 33.79 1.42
N ALA A 282 -4.63 34.60 1.89
CA ALA A 282 -6.05 34.47 1.56
C ALA A 282 -6.33 34.53 0.05
N ARG A 283 -5.68 35.46 -0.67
CA ARG A 283 -5.83 35.61 -2.11
C ARG A 283 -5.25 34.42 -2.87
N ALA A 284 -4.08 33.93 -2.45
CA ALA A 284 -3.48 32.73 -3.05
C ALA A 284 -4.38 31.50 -2.88
N PHE A 285 -5.01 31.35 -1.71
CA PHE A 285 -6.00 30.30 -1.46
C PHE A 285 -7.26 30.44 -2.32
N GLU A 286 -7.75 31.65 -2.57
CA GLU A 286 -8.90 31.88 -3.46
C GLU A 286 -8.59 31.51 -4.91
N VAL A 287 -7.43 31.94 -5.43
CA VAL A 287 -6.96 31.56 -6.77
C VAL A 287 -6.80 30.05 -6.86
N PHE A 288 -6.18 29.43 -5.86
CA PHE A 288 -6.00 27.98 -5.80
C PHE A 288 -7.34 27.24 -5.83
N LYS A 289 -8.30 27.65 -4.98
CA LYS A 289 -9.64 27.08 -4.91
C LYS A 289 -10.36 27.16 -6.26
N ASP A 290 -10.30 28.31 -6.92
CA ASP A 290 -10.92 28.50 -8.23
C ASP A 290 -10.36 27.49 -9.24
N LEU A 291 -9.04 27.34 -9.32
CA LEU A 291 -8.42 26.40 -10.26
C LEU A 291 -8.81 24.94 -10.00
N VAL A 292 -8.76 24.49 -8.74
CA VAL A 292 -9.05 23.08 -8.40
C VAL A 292 -10.52 22.73 -8.55
N THR A 293 -11.42 23.70 -8.36
CA THR A 293 -12.87 23.54 -8.58
C THR A 293 -13.25 23.64 -10.06
N HIS A 294 -12.34 24.05 -10.95
CA HIS A 294 -12.54 24.07 -12.40
C HIS A 294 -11.66 23.04 -13.14
N GLY A 295 -11.42 21.89 -12.50
CA GLY A 295 -10.88 20.69 -13.15
C GLY A 295 -9.36 20.51 -13.08
N ALA A 296 -8.65 21.38 -12.37
CA ALA A 296 -7.26 21.12 -11.99
C ALA A 296 -7.17 20.15 -10.80
N GLN A 297 -6.05 19.44 -10.69
CA GLN A 297 -5.73 18.67 -9.50
C GLN A 297 -4.77 19.48 -8.62
N GLY A 298 -5.14 19.70 -7.36
CA GLY A 298 -4.43 20.57 -6.44
C GLY A 298 -3.52 19.84 -5.44
N LEU A 299 -2.44 20.48 -5.03
CA LEU A 299 -1.69 20.16 -3.80
C LEU A 299 -1.50 21.44 -3.01
N CYS A 300 -1.92 21.44 -1.74
CA CYS A 300 -1.71 22.55 -0.83
C CYS A 300 -0.66 22.17 0.22
N ILE A 301 0.43 22.92 0.31
CA ILE A 301 1.43 22.85 1.38
C ILE A 301 1.32 24.16 2.14
N THR A 302 1.03 24.12 3.44
CA THR A 302 0.68 25.33 4.21
C THR A 302 1.16 25.22 5.64
N ARG A 303 1.42 26.37 6.28
CA ARG A 303 1.75 26.46 7.72
C ARG A 303 0.57 26.16 8.64
N HIS A 304 -0.63 26.06 8.10
CA HIS A 304 -1.85 25.81 8.86
C HIS A 304 -2.27 24.33 8.82
N PRO A 305 -2.83 23.77 9.92
CA PRO A 305 -3.28 22.38 9.93
C PRO A 305 -4.42 22.13 8.91
N PRO A 306 -4.46 20.96 8.25
CA PRO A 306 -5.52 20.59 7.30
C PRO A 306 -6.94 20.74 7.86
N LYS A 307 -7.12 20.44 9.16
CA LYS A 307 -8.40 20.57 9.88
C LYS A 307 -8.95 22.01 9.91
N VAL A 308 -8.10 23.01 9.69
CA VAL A 308 -8.46 24.43 9.63
C VAL A 308 -8.66 24.86 8.18
N VAL A 309 -7.73 24.48 7.30
CA VAL A 309 -7.69 24.94 5.90
C VAL A 309 -8.79 24.31 5.04
N ALA A 310 -9.01 23.00 5.17
CA ALA A 310 -10.01 22.27 4.40
C ALA A 310 -11.43 22.87 4.55
N PRO A 311 -11.98 23.05 5.78
CA PRO A 311 -13.32 23.62 5.92
C PRO A 311 -13.38 25.10 5.57
N ARG A 312 -12.30 25.88 5.81
CA ARG A 312 -12.28 27.32 5.51
C ARG A 312 -12.42 27.61 4.01
N TYR A 313 -11.78 26.81 3.16
CA TYR A 313 -11.79 27.02 1.71
C TYR A 313 -12.67 26.02 0.94
N GLY A 314 -13.30 25.06 1.63
CA GLY A 314 -14.18 24.06 1.01
C GLY A 314 -13.43 23.03 0.16
N LEU A 315 -12.21 22.67 0.58
CA LEU A 315 -11.36 21.69 -0.11
C LEU A 315 -11.63 20.29 0.48
N GLU A 316 -12.51 19.52 -0.17
CA GLU A 316 -12.94 18.20 0.32
C GLU A 316 -11.98 17.08 -0.06
N ARG A 317 -11.33 17.19 -1.23
CA ARG A 317 -10.54 16.12 -1.86
C ARG A 317 -9.08 16.48 -2.09
N THR A 318 -8.79 17.78 -2.14
CA THR A 318 -7.46 18.30 -2.38
C THR A 318 -6.53 17.87 -1.24
N PRO A 319 -5.40 17.21 -1.53
CA PRO A 319 -4.40 16.91 -0.52
C PRO A 319 -3.82 18.20 0.07
N ILE A 320 -3.87 18.30 1.41
CA ILE A 320 -3.31 19.40 2.19
C ILE A 320 -2.23 18.84 3.10
N LEU A 321 -1.00 19.37 2.99
CA LEU A 321 0.14 19.03 3.82
C LEU A 321 0.48 20.20 4.76
N TRP A 322 0.61 19.88 6.03
CA TRP A 322 1.01 20.82 7.05
C TRP A 322 2.53 20.94 7.09
N LEU A 323 3.05 22.14 6.83
CA LEU A 323 4.46 22.46 6.98
C LEU A 323 4.78 22.67 8.47
N SER A 324 5.28 21.63 9.15
CA SER A 324 5.46 21.63 10.61
C SER A 324 6.65 20.79 11.06
N ARG A 325 7.37 21.27 12.09
CA ARG A 325 8.48 20.53 12.72
C ARG A 325 8.03 19.47 13.71
N VAL A 326 6.87 19.67 14.35
CA VAL A 326 6.45 18.91 15.53
C VAL A 326 5.30 17.95 15.20
N ALA A 327 4.53 18.24 14.16
CA ALA A 327 3.40 17.41 13.80
C ALA A 327 3.88 16.05 13.28
N THR A 328 3.40 14.99 13.93
CA THR A 328 3.67 13.58 13.57
C THR A 328 2.48 12.94 12.82
N GLU A 329 1.51 13.77 12.42
CA GLU A 329 0.36 13.39 11.59
C GLU A 329 0.80 13.06 10.15
N GLU A 330 0.02 12.24 9.44
CA GLU A 330 0.39 11.75 8.10
C GLU A 330 0.35 12.85 7.01
N SER A 331 -0.40 13.93 7.25
CA SER A 331 -0.49 15.09 6.37
C SER A 331 0.48 16.20 6.81
N CYS A 332 1.74 15.85 7.04
CA CYS A 332 2.77 16.77 7.49
C CYS A 332 4.04 16.63 6.65
N VAL A 333 4.68 17.76 6.34
CA VAL A 333 6.00 17.82 5.74
C VAL A 333 6.89 18.68 6.63
N ALA A 334 8.09 18.19 6.94
CA ALA A 334 9.04 18.95 7.72
C ALA A 334 9.63 20.08 6.85
N PRO A 335 9.79 21.31 7.39
CA PRO A 335 10.34 22.44 6.63
C PRO A 335 11.83 22.31 6.33
N SER A 336 12.53 21.38 6.99
CA SER A 336 13.97 21.17 6.82
C SER A 336 14.30 19.67 6.71
N PRO A 337 15.19 19.28 5.78
CA PRO A 337 15.80 20.15 4.77
C PRO A 337 14.80 20.42 3.62
N PRO A 338 14.97 21.51 2.82
CA PRO A 338 13.95 22.00 1.89
C PRO A 338 13.62 21.00 0.76
N GLU A 339 14.52 20.07 0.44
CA GLU A 339 14.34 19.04 -0.58
C GLU A 339 13.18 18.08 -0.23
N LYS A 340 12.78 17.99 1.04
CA LYS A 340 11.57 17.25 1.42
C LYS A 340 10.30 17.82 0.76
N VAL A 341 10.21 19.14 0.67
CA VAL A 341 9.11 19.83 -0.02
C VAL A 341 9.22 19.59 -1.52
N GLY A 342 10.44 19.70 -2.08
CA GLY A 342 10.71 19.41 -3.49
C GLY A 342 10.24 18.02 -3.92
N ARG A 343 10.62 16.97 -3.19
CA ARG A 343 10.20 15.57 -3.46
C ARG A 343 8.69 15.38 -3.41
N VAL A 344 8.04 16.05 -2.46
CA VAL A 344 6.57 16.03 -2.31
C VAL A 344 5.91 16.61 -3.56
N VAL A 345 6.42 17.74 -4.07
CA VAL A 345 5.90 18.37 -5.28
C VAL A 345 6.20 17.54 -6.52
N GLU A 346 7.44 17.06 -6.69
CA GLU A 346 7.88 16.19 -7.79
C GLU A 346 6.97 14.95 -7.91
N GLN A 347 6.72 14.29 -6.78
CA GLN A 347 5.86 13.11 -6.76
C GLN A 347 4.42 13.46 -7.15
N PHE A 348 3.89 14.61 -6.70
CA PHE A 348 2.54 15.03 -7.04
C PHE A 348 2.38 15.35 -8.53
N VAL A 349 3.28 16.16 -9.10
CA VAL A 349 3.20 16.59 -10.51
C VAL A 349 3.39 15.44 -11.49
N SER A 350 4.11 14.39 -11.09
CA SER A 350 4.32 13.19 -11.89
C SER A 350 3.02 12.41 -12.20
N PHE A 351 1.98 12.54 -11.35
CA PHE A 351 0.72 11.79 -11.50
C PHE A 351 -0.50 12.68 -11.75
N ALA A 352 -0.39 13.96 -11.43
CA ALA A 352 -1.50 14.90 -11.51
C ALA A 352 -1.81 15.29 -12.95
N ARG A 353 -3.10 15.34 -13.28
CA ARG A 353 -3.63 15.98 -14.48
C ARG A 353 -3.90 17.43 -14.17
N LYS A 354 -3.38 18.31 -15.02
CA LYS A 354 -3.44 19.75 -14.82
C LYS A 354 -3.03 20.18 -13.39
N PRO A 355 -1.78 19.88 -12.96
CA PRO A 355 -1.34 20.14 -11.59
C PRO A 355 -1.37 21.63 -11.24
N VAL A 356 -1.84 21.93 -10.02
CA VAL A 356 -1.74 23.24 -9.38
C VAL A 356 -1.21 23.02 -7.97
N ILE A 357 -0.17 23.74 -7.59
CA ILE A 357 0.48 23.65 -6.29
C ILE A 357 0.36 25.00 -5.60
N LEU A 358 -0.05 24.99 -4.34
CA LEU A 358 0.04 26.14 -3.44
C LEU A 358 1.08 25.82 -2.38
N LEU A 359 2.18 26.59 -2.34
CA LEU A 359 3.21 26.48 -1.32
C LEU A 359 3.18 27.74 -0.43
N ASP A 360 2.36 27.66 0.61
CA ASP A 360 2.20 28.68 1.65
C ASP A 360 3.19 28.45 2.79
N GLY A 361 4.18 29.34 2.91
CA GLY A 361 5.19 29.30 3.95
C GLY A 361 6.64 29.25 3.46
N ILE A 362 6.95 29.89 2.33
CA ILE A 362 8.33 30.04 1.88
C ILE A 362 9.18 30.81 2.90
N GLU A 363 8.60 31.79 3.59
CA GLU A 363 9.24 32.52 4.70
C GLU A 363 9.59 31.55 5.85
N TYR A 364 8.73 30.57 6.07
CA TYR A 364 8.96 29.54 7.08
C TYR A 364 10.07 28.58 6.66
N LEU A 365 10.22 28.28 5.37
CA LEU A 365 11.37 27.53 4.85
C LEU A 365 12.66 28.32 5.03
N ILE A 366 12.68 29.62 4.72
CA ILE A 366 13.85 30.49 4.91
C ILE A 366 14.20 30.61 6.40
N ALA A 367 13.22 30.70 7.29
CA ALA A 367 13.47 30.78 8.72
C ALA A 367 14.09 29.50 9.32
N HIS A 368 14.03 28.36 8.61
CA HIS A 368 14.49 27.05 9.09
C HIS A 368 15.66 26.46 8.30
N ASN A 369 16.10 27.13 7.23
CA ASN A 369 17.16 26.69 6.34
C ASN A 369 17.99 27.92 5.90
N ASP A 370 19.15 27.73 5.30
CA ASP A 370 19.85 28.84 4.66
C ASP A 370 19.12 29.27 3.36
N PHE A 371 19.16 30.57 3.08
CA PHE A 371 18.50 31.14 1.89
C PHE A 371 18.97 30.50 0.57
N PRO A 372 20.28 30.24 0.33
CA PRO A 372 20.73 29.55 -0.88
C PRO A 372 20.05 28.19 -1.11
N SER A 373 19.86 27.38 -0.07
CA SER A 373 19.18 26.09 -0.18
C SER A 373 17.69 26.24 -0.52
N VAL A 374 17.02 27.27 0.00
CA VAL A 374 15.62 27.55 -0.36
C VAL A 374 15.52 28.10 -1.78
N LEU A 375 16.45 28.95 -2.21
CA LEU A 375 16.51 29.45 -3.59
C LEU A 375 16.74 28.30 -4.58
N ALA A 376 17.63 27.35 -4.25
CA ALA A 376 17.82 26.13 -5.04
C ALA A 376 16.52 25.32 -5.16
N LEU A 377 15.78 25.13 -4.05
CA LEU A 377 14.46 24.50 -4.10
C LEU A 377 13.51 25.27 -5.05
N VAL A 378 13.48 26.60 -5.02
CA VAL A 378 12.62 27.38 -5.93
C VAL A 378 13.01 27.15 -7.39
N HIS A 379 14.30 27.10 -7.72
CA HIS A 379 14.76 26.75 -9.07
C HIS A 379 14.30 25.34 -9.48
N ASP A 380 14.49 24.34 -8.61
CA ASP A 380 14.05 22.96 -8.88
C ASP A 380 12.52 22.89 -9.10
N LEU A 381 11.75 23.61 -8.27
CA LEU A 381 10.29 23.68 -8.40
C LEU A 381 9.87 24.36 -9.71
N ASN A 382 10.57 25.40 -10.16
CA ASN A 382 10.33 26.03 -11.45
C ASN A 382 10.55 25.08 -12.62
N GLU A 383 11.64 24.31 -12.59
CA GLU A 383 11.90 23.28 -13.61
C GLU A 383 10.79 22.23 -13.64
N LEU A 384 10.39 21.72 -12.47
CA LEU A 384 9.28 20.76 -12.34
C LEU A 384 7.96 21.32 -12.87
N VAL A 385 7.67 22.59 -12.57
CA VAL A 385 6.46 23.28 -13.02
C VAL A 385 6.44 23.40 -14.54
N GLY A 386 7.58 23.77 -15.14
CA GLY A 386 7.75 23.85 -16.59
C GLY A 386 7.56 22.51 -17.29
N LEU A 387 8.20 21.45 -16.77
CA LEU A 387 8.17 20.10 -17.35
C LEU A 387 6.79 19.45 -17.31
N HIS A 388 5.99 19.73 -16.29
CA HIS A 388 4.71 19.07 -16.04
C HIS A 388 3.49 19.91 -16.44
N ASP A 389 3.69 21.02 -17.16
CA ASP A 389 2.63 21.98 -17.49
C ASP A 389 1.84 22.35 -16.21
N ALA A 390 2.53 22.61 -15.10
CA ALA A 390 1.92 22.86 -13.78
C ALA A 390 1.71 24.36 -13.55
N ILE A 391 1.03 24.71 -12.46
CA ILE A 391 1.01 26.07 -11.91
C ILE A 391 1.49 25.99 -10.47
N LEU A 392 2.45 26.83 -10.08
CA LEU A 392 2.87 26.99 -8.70
C LEU A 392 2.47 28.37 -8.19
N LEU A 393 1.78 28.42 -7.06
CA LEU A 393 1.40 29.64 -6.35
C LEU A 393 2.26 29.77 -5.10
N LEU A 394 3.00 30.86 -5.02
CA LEU A 394 3.86 31.23 -3.89
C LEU A 394 3.32 32.52 -3.26
N PRO A 395 2.42 32.45 -2.25
CA PRO A 395 2.09 33.62 -1.45
C PRO A 395 3.35 34.13 -0.74
N MET A 396 3.62 35.43 -0.89
CA MET A 396 4.76 36.09 -0.26
C MET A 396 4.38 37.52 0.17
N ASP A 397 4.82 37.93 1.37
CA ASP A 397 4.85 39.34 1.76
C ASP A 397 6.27 39.89 1.53
N PRO A 398 6.49 40.84 0.57
CA PRO A 398 7.82 41.40 0.33
C PRO A 398 8.46 42.02 1.56
N ALA A 399 7.66 42.47 2.54
CA ALA A 399 8.17 43.03 3.79
C ALA A 399 8.80 41.98 4.72
N ALA A 400 8.59 40.68 4.47
CA ALA A 400 9.14 39.58 5.26
C ALA A 400 10.55 39.13 4.81
N PHE A 401 11.09 39.71 3.73
CA PHE A 401 12.36 39.32 3.12
C PHE A 401 13.37 40.46 3.13
N GLN A 402 14.66 40.14 3.08
CA GLN A 402 15.65 41.14 2.68
C GLN A 402 15.45 41.51 1.21
N GLU A 403 15.76 42.74 0.83
CA GLU A 403 15.55 43.26 -0.52
C GLU A 403 16.21 42.38 -1.60
N ARG A 404 17.43 41.90 -1.32
CA ARG A 404 18.16 40.97 -2.20
C ARG A 404 17.47 39.61 -2.31
N GLU A 405 16.97 39.06 -1.21
CA GLU A 405 16.32 37.74 -1.18
C GLU A 405 15.02 37.76 -1.98
N PHE A 406 14.20 38.79 -1.77
CA PHE A 406 12.97 39.00 -2.51
C PHE A 406 13.25 39.18 -4.01
N ALA A 407 14.25 39.99 -4.38
CA ALA A 407 14.60 40.21 -5.78
C ALA A 407 15.02 38.91 -6.50
N LEU A 408 15.73 38.01 -5.81
CA LEU A 408 16.15 36.72 -6.35
C LEU A 408 14.97 35.78 -6.56
N ILE A 409 14.09 35.60 -5.56
CA ILE A 409 12.89 34.73 -5.70
C ILE A 409 11.90 35.32 -6.71
N ARG A 410 11.70 36.64 -6.71
CA ARG A 410 10.83 37.32 -7.68
C ARG A 410 11.30 37.11 -9.11
N ARG A 411 12.61 37.10 -9.37
CA ARG A 411 13.15 36.88 -10.72
C ARG A 411 12.72 35.53 -11.31
N GLU A 412 12.43 34.58 -10.45
CA GLU A 412 12.00 33.22 -10.76
C GLU A 412 10.47 33.08 -10.86
N SER A 413 9.69 34.17 -10.77
CA SER A 413 8.23 34.09 -10.72
C SER A 413 7.51 35.29 -11.36
N ASN A 414 6.34 35.04 -11.94
CA ASN A 414 5.44 36.09 -12.43
C ASN A 414 4.67 36.70 -11.27
N LEU A 415 4.49 38.02 -11.26
CA LEU A 415 3.88 38.70 -10.11
C LEU A 415 2.37 38.72 -10.24
N LEU A 416 1.65 38.23 -9.23
CA LEU A 416 0.19 38.27 -9.16
C LEU A 416 -0.23 39.20 -8.02
N GLY A 417 -0.50 40.48 -8.35
CA GLY A 417 -0.86 41.50 -7.35
C GLY A 417 -0.47 42.94 -7.73
N PRO A 418 -0.55 43.88 -6.77
CA PRO A 418 -0.09 45.26 -6.97
C PRO A 418 1.40 45.29 -7.37
N GLY A 419 1.73 45.98 -8.46
CA GLY A 419 3.11 46.03 -9.01
C GLY A 419 3.40 45.04 -10.14
N ALA A 420 2.42 44.24 -10.57
CA ALA A 420 2.53 43.38 -11.75
C ALA A 420 2.55 44.23 -13.05
N PRO A 421 3.32 43.84 -14.08
CA PRO A 421 3.24 44.49 -15.39
C PRO A 421 1.80 44.40 -15.95
N PRO A 422 1.35 45.34 -16.82
CA PRO A 422 -0.05 45.44 -17.26
C PRO A 422 -0.67 44.20 -17.91
N ARG A 423 0.15 43.22 -18.33
CA ARG A 423 -0.31 41.93 -18.89
C ARG A 423 -0.73 40.91 -17.83
N GLU A 424 -0.32 41.08 -16.56
CA GLU A 424 -0.51 40.12 -15.46
C GLU A 424 -1.38 40.67 -14.32
N ALA A 425 -1.78 41.94 -14.42
CA ALA A 425 -2.72 42.59 -13.52
C ALA A 425 -4.14 42.07 -13.80
N LEU A 426 -4.45 40.87 -13.29
CA LEU A 426 -5.80 40.32 -13.21
C LEU A 426 -6.55 40.32 -14.54
N THR A 427 -6.34 39.31 -15.38
CA THR A 427 -7.36 38.84 -16.33
C THR A 427 -8.50 38.19 -15.54
N MET A 428 -9.25 38.99 -14.78
CA MET A 428 -10.59 38.60 -14.36
C MET A 428 -11.41 38.43 -15.64
N VAL A 429 -11.89 37.22 -15.88
CA VAL A 429 -12.84 36.97 -16.97
C VAL A 429 -14.06 37.84 -16.65
N SER A 430 -14.34 38.84 -17.49
CA SER A 430 -15.50 39.72 -17.30
C SER A 430 -16.78 38.89 -17.17
N PRO A 431 -17.73 39.31 -16.31
CA PRO A 431 -18.90 38.51 -15.90
C PRO A 431 -19.75 37.98 -17.07
#